data_AF-A0A952SGR1-F1
#
_entry.id   AF-A0A952SGR1-F1
#
_cell.length_a   1.000
_cell.length_b   1.000
_cell.length_c   1.000
_cell.angle_alpha   90.00
_cell.angle_beta   90.00
_cell.angle_gamma   90.00
#
_symmetry.space_group_name_H-M   'P 1'
#
loop_
_entity.id
_entity.type
_entity.pdbx_description
1 polymer ?
#
loop_
_entity_poly.entity_id
_entity_poly.type
_entity_poly.pdbx_seq_one_letter_code
_entity_poly.pdbx_strand_id
1 'polypeptide(L)'
;MTQLWTSLPKSHYVSLVPWCWAQLESAEPPGPFPFIGGVAPEVVASLQEAHGLLASAIDTAISDVFSKRAPLDEPERRRRLEDAYAELINARPHLQRHIRCGRRPDGTFHWEFPTDPTRSSTVTNGGLRMFHAINQQAIPFGFNNRRLGPLIGKLLGLLNGTRTADEVGTIVSSMPRDSQGLLTTFMELLQRHECLTSSTTASLRHHWFEVVQDQDTVHLGHAALLYRQRDTVLLFDPWLLPWFAESPMPSLWGGLVPKPVAVFLTHDHDDHVDPRTLLHLPKEIPIIIPSRRNRTQLFFDYRSLLAELGFEQVIELAHGESWPFEGGTVVSVPFYGEDPCDLNMPRNCYLISDRGHNVLVHADSGPTNDGRSALKDSVIQQMVGKYGPISLVLASQQQLREIRTHAAHAPLSHPGQWLDIGENGYLTNAYLAELCTTACARLFVSYATGGADWYPDHLSFMFSRRNPARTALLTAHWEPAEKLKDLLASQGCRYHHAHALDIYRPTDKGAIEVHSTGESLAPLTLYRVDHGDPPFMKAAPRR
;
A
#
# COMPACT_ATOMS: atom_id res chain seq x y z
N MET A 1 -29.03 11.11 -26.11
CA MET A 1 -28.89 10.43 -24.81
C MET A 1 -28.90 8.95 -25.10
N THR A 2 -27.85 8.22 -24.72
CA THR A 2 -27.71 6.77 -24.96
C THR A 2 -28.73 5.96 -24.14
N GLN A 3 -29.05 4.74 -24.59
CA GLN A 3 -30.04 3.85 -23.96
C GLN A 3 -29.73 3.51 -22.49
N LEU A 4 -28.47 3.61 -22.09
CA LEU A 4 -27.99 3.37 -20.73
C LEU A 4 -28.65 4.28 -19.67
N TRP A 5 -28.57 5.60 -19.85
CA TRP A 5 -29.11 6.55 -18.87
C TRP A 5 -30.64 6.54 -18.81
N THR A 6 -31.28 5.92 -19.80
CA THR A 6 -32.73 5.66 -19.79
C THR A 6 -33.11 4.34 -19.11
N SER A 7 -32.19 3.39 -18.97
CA SER A 7 -32.47 2.09 -18.33
C SER A 7 -32.27 2.09 -16.82
N LEU A 8 -31.41 2.96 -16.29
CA LEU A 8 -31.25 3.16 -14.85
C LEU A 8 -32.24 4.21 -14.34
N PRO A 9 -32.98 3.96 -13.24
CA PRO A 9 -33.84 4.98 -12.65
C PRO A 9 -33.02 6.19 -12.22
N LYS A 10 -33.38 7.37 -12.75
CA LYS A 10 -32.61 8.62 -12.57
C LYS A 10 -32.31 8.98 -11.12
N SER A 11 -33.27 8.73 -10.23
CA SER A 11 -33.19 9.07 -8.80
C SER A 11 -32.50 8.00 -7.95
N HIS A 12 -32.11 6.86 -8.51
CA HIS A 12 -31.43 5.81 -7.75
C HIS A 12 -29.94 6.11 -7.64
N TYR A 13 -29.38 5.85 -6.46
CA TYR A 13 -27.94 5.81 -6.24
C TYR A 13 -27.33 4.64 -6.98
N VAL A 14 -26.17 4.84 -7.62
CA VAL A 14 -25.51 3.82 -8.44
C VAL A 14 -24.13 3.47 -7.87
N SER A 15 -23.82 2.19 -7.82
CA SER A 15 -22.51 1.67 -7.39
C SER A 15 -22.02 0.59 -8.34
N LEU A 16 -20.70 0.42 -8.41
CA LEU A 16 -20.09 -0.82 -8.84
C LEU A 16 -20.38 -1.89 -7.78
N VAL A 17 -20.72 -3.11 -8.19
CA VAL A 17 -20.90 -4.23 -7.26
C VAL A 17 -19.56 -4.65 -6.62
N PRO A 18 -19.52 -5.09 -5.35
CA PRO A 18 -18.27 -5.38 -4.64
C PRO A 18 -17.41 -6.51 -5.24
N TRP A 19 -17.99 -7.36 -6.08
CA TRP A 19 -17.29 -8.44 -6.79
C TRP A 19 -16.82 -8.05 -8.20
N CYS A 20 -16.93 -6.77 -8.56
CA CYS A 20 -16.40 -6.21 -9.79
C CYS A 20 -15.31 -5.17 -9.51
N TRP A 21 -14.28 -5.15 -10.35
CA TRP A 21 -13.18 -4.18 -10.24
C TRP A 21 -12.45 -4.03 -11.57
N ALA A 22 -11.74 -2.91 -11.72
CA ALA A 22 -10.93 -2.59 -12.88
C ALA A 22 -9.43 -2.55 -12.57
N GLN A 23 -8.59 -2.92 -13.53
CA GLN A 23 -7.16 -2.66 -13.53
C GLN A 23 -6.77 -1.96 -14.82
N LEU A 24 -6.03 -0.85 -14.72
CA LEU A 24 -5.45 -0.22 -15.91
C LEU A 24 -4.37 -1.14 -16.50
N GLU A 25 -4.33 -1.21 -17.83
CA GLU A 25 -3.34 -1.98 -18.58
C GLU A 25 -2.43 -1.03 -19.36
N SER A 26 -1.13 -1.16 -19.13
CA SER A 26 -0.12 -0.36 -19.83
C SER A 26 -0.10 -0.69 -21.32
N ALA A 27 0.08 0.33 -22.17
CA ALA A 27 0.27 0.15 -23.61
C ALA A 27 1.62 -0.51 -23.94
N GLU A 28 2.62 -0.28 -23.08
CA GLU A 28 3.98 -0.79 -23.20
C GLU A 28 4.41 -1.43 -21.87
N PRO A 29 5.35 -2.40 -21.86
CA PRO A 29 5.88 -2.91 -20.61
C PRO A 29 6.41 -1.76 -19.73
N PRO A 30 6.00 -1.65 -18.46
CA PRO A 30 6.25 -0.47 -17.61
C PRO A 30 7.74 -0.26 -17.21
N GLY A 31 8.66 -1.06 -17.77
CA GLY A 31 10.05 -1.13 -17.32
C GLY A 31 10.19 -1.88 -15.98
N PRO A 32 11.42 -2.03 -15.47
CA PRO A 32 11.69 -2.81 -14.26
C PRO A 32 11.23 -2.14 -12.96
N PHE A 33 11.08 -0.81 -12.96
CA PHE A 33 10.68 -0.02 -11.79
C PHE A 33 9.74 1.10 -12.22
N PRO A 34 8.43 0.84 -12.39
CA PRO A 34 7.47 1.90 -12.68
C PRO A 34 7.49 2.94 -11.56
N PHE A 35 7.41 4.22 -11.94
CA PHE A 35 7.37 5.36 -11.00
C PHE A 35 8.62 5.59 -10.15
N ILE A 36 9.74 4.88 -10.36
CA ILE A 36 11.01 5.30 -9.75
C ILE A 36 11.44 6.66 -10.33
N GLY A 37 11.74 7.62 -9.45
CA GLY A 37 12.13 8.98 -9.77
C GLY A 37 13.48 9.35 -9.16
N GLY A 38 14.06 10.45 -9.66
CA GLY A 38 15.42 10.87 -9.31
C GLY A 38 16.47 10.33 -10.28
N VAL A 39 16.06 9.58 -11.29
CA VAL A 39 16.92 8.91 -12.26
C VAL A 39 16.16 8.73 -13.57
N ALA A 40 16.86 8.81 -14.70
CA ALA A 40 16.24 8.65 -16.00
C ALA A 40 15.89 7.16 -16.29
N PRO A 41 14.74 6.85 -16.93
CA PRO A 41 14.32 5.47 -17.18
C PRO A 41 15.34 4.61 -17.94
N GLU A 42 16.07 5.19 -18.90
CA GLU A 42 17.13 4.51 -19.65
C GLU A 42 18.35 4.11 -18.79
N VAL A 43 18.63 4.88 -17.73
CA VAL A 43 19.67 4.58 -16.76
C VAL A 43 19.22 3.43 -15.87
N VAL A 44 17.99 3.49 -15.37
CA VAL A 44 17.35 2.42 -14.60
C VAL A 44 17.33 1.09 -15.37
N ALA A 45 16.95 1.14 -16.65
CA ALA A 45 16.96 -0.03 -17.52
C ALA A 45 18.38 -0.63 -17.66
N SER A 46 19.41 0.21 -17.74
CA SER A 46 20.81 -0.25 -17.83
C SER A 46 21.31 -0.86 -16.52
N LEU A 47 20.91 -0.30 -15.38
CA LEU A 47 21.20 -0.85 -14.05
C LEU A 47 20.54 -2.22 -13.87
N GLN A 48 19.26 -2.35 -14.24
CA GLN A 48 18.54 -3.62 -14.25
C GLN A 48 19.21 -4.64 -15.18
N GLU A 49 19.59 -4.23 -16.39
CA GLU A 49 20.26 -5.12 -17.36
C GLU A 49 21.57 -5.65 -16.78
N ALA A 50 22.39 -4.79 -16.18
CA ALA A 50 23.66 -5.17 -15.55
C ALA A 50 23.47 -6.19 -14.42
N HIS A 51 22.47 -5.97 -13.55
CA HIS A 51 22.11 -6.93 -12.50
C HIS A 51 21.61 -8.26 -13.08
N GLY A 52 20.67 -8.21 -14.03
CA GLY A 52 20.11 -9.40 -14.67
C GLY A 52 21.16 -10.26 -15.39
N LEU A 53 22.17 -9.64 -16.01
CA LEU A 53 23.27 -10.37 -16.65
C LEU A 53 24.18 -11.09 -15.66
N LEU A 54 24.24 -10.66 -14.39
CA LEU A 54 25.00 -11.33 -13.33
C LEU A 54 24.17 -12.28 -12.47
N ALA A 55 22.83 -12.20 -12.53
CA ALA A 55 21.93 -12.93 -11.64
C ALA A 55 22.24 -14.43 -11.54
N SER A 56 22.45 -15.11 -12.68
CA SER A 56 22.76 -16.56 -12.67
C SER A 56 24.10 -16.89 -12.00
N ALA A 57 25.11 -16.03 -12.16
CA ALA A 57 26.41 -16.21 -11.50
C ALA A 57 26.30 -15.96 -9.99
N ILE A 58 25.49 -14.97 -9.59
CA ILE A 58 25.18 -14.66 -8.20
C ILE A 58 24.44 -15.83 -7.54
N ASP A 59 23.41 -16.38 -8.18
CA ASP A 59 22.67 -17.54 -7.68
C ASP A 59 23.58 -18.77 -7.52
N THR A 60 24.53 -18.96 -8.45
CA THR A 60 25.54 -20.01 -8.34
C THR A 60 26.46 -19.78 -7.14
N ALA A 61 26.92 -18.55 -6.91
CA ALA A 61 27.74 -18.20 -5.76
C ALA A 61 27.00 -18.40 -4.42
N ILE A 62 25.69 -18.09 -4.38
CA ILE A 62 24.83 -18.37 -3.23
C ILE A 62 24.73 -19.89 -3.01
N SER A 63 24.50 -20.65 -4.09
CA SER A 63 24.46 -22.12 -4.04
C SER A 63 25.77 -22.71 -3.49
N ASP A 64 26.92 -22.11 -3.80
CA ASP A 64 28.22 -22.54 -3.29
C ASP A 64 28.35 -22.38 -1.77
N VAL A 65 27.79 -21.31 -1.21
CA VAL A 65 27.73 -21.11 0.23
C VAL A 65 26.86 -22.20 0.88
N PHE A 66 25.65 -22.42 0.36
CA PHE A 66 24.72 -23.40 0.92
C PHE A 66 25.18 -24.85 0.73
N SER A 67 25.90 -25.15 -0.35
CA SER A 67 26.53 -26.45 -0.59
C SER A 67 27.87 -26.63 0.12
N LYS A 68 28.31 -25.62 0.90
CA LYS A 68 29.58 -25.61 1.66
C LYS A 68 30.84 -25.70 0.78
N ARG A 69 30.74 -25.28 -0.48
CA ARG A 69 31.89 -25.11 -1.40
C ARG A 69 32.61 -23.78 -1.19
N ALA A 70 31.91 -22.78 -0.67
CA ALA A 70 32.46 -21.49 -0.25
C ALA A 70 32.10 -21.19 1.22
N PRO A 71 32.96 -20.50 1.99
CA PRO A 71 32.64 -20.09 3.35
C PRO A 71 31.55 -19.00 3.34
N LEU A 72 30.76 -18.85 4.41
CA LEU A 72 29.78 -17.76 4.50
C LEU A 72 30.47 -16.38 4.52
N ASP A 73 31.49 -16.25 5.36
CA ASP A 73 32.26 -15.01 5.54
C ASP A 73 33.52 -15.02 4.69
N GLU A 74 33.41 -14.55 3.45
CA GLU A 74 34.53 -14.46 2.51
C GLU A 74 34.83 -13.00 2.15
N PRO A 75 35.90 -12.39 2.71
CA PRO A 75 36.20 -10.97 2.50
C PRO A 75 36.39 -10.60 1.02
N GLU A 76 36.98 -11.51 0.23
CA GLU A 76 37.25 -11.29 -1.19
C GLU A 76 36.01 -11.36 -2.08
N ARG A 77 34.87 -11.86 -1.58
CA ARG A 77 33.64 -12.00 -2.38
C ARG A 77 33.14 -10.65 -2.90
N ARG A 78 33.11 -9.65 -2.02
CA ARG A 78 32.73 -8.28 -2.38
C ARG A 78 33.63 -7.76 -3.50
N ARG A 79 34.94 -7.92 -3.35
CA ARG A 79 35.92 -7.48 -4.34
C ARG A 79 35.70 -8.15 -5.69
N ARG A 80 35.51 -9.47 -5.72
CA ARG A 80 35.26 -10.22 -6.97
C ARG A 80 33.96 -9.79 -7.64
N LEU A 81 32.92 -9.52 -6.88
CA LEU A 81 31.64 -9.07 -7.42
C LEU A 81 31.74 -7.66 -8.02
N GLU A 82 32.43 -6.75 -7.35
CA GLU A 82 32.79 -5.42 -7.88
C GLU A 82 33.60 -5.53 -9.19
N ASP A 83 34.65 -6.35 -9.19
CA ASP A 83 35.53 -6.53 -10.36
C ASP A 83 34.75 -7.16 -11.54
N ALA A 84 33.91 -8.18 -11.28
CA ALA A 84 33.04 -8.80 -12.28
C ALA A 84 32.01 -7.81 -12.85
N TYR A 85 31.41 -6.97 -12.01
CA TYR A 85 30.50 -5.92 -12.46
C TYR A 85 31.23 -4.91 -13.35
N ALA A 86 32.41 -4.44 -12.96
CA ALA A 86 33.19 -3.52 -13.78
C ALA A 86 33.61 -4.14 -15.13
N GLU A 87 34.02 -5.41 -15.15
CA GLU A 87 34.31 -6.13 -16.40
C GLU A 87 33.07 -6.20 -17.31
N LEU A 88 31.90 -6.52 -16.73
CA LEU A 88 30.64 -6.59 -17.45
C LEU A 88 30.28 -5.27 -18.12
N ILE A 89 30.38 -4.16 -17.37
CA ILE A 89 30.11 -2.81 -17.88
C ILE A 89 31.15 -2.44 -18.94
N ASN A 90 32.43 -2.69 -18.70
CA ASN A 90 33.51 -2.34 -19.63
C ASN A 90 33.43 -3.06 -20.98
N ALA A 91 32.87 -4.26 -21.01
CA ALA A 91 32.64 -5.02 -22.23
C ALA A 91 31.41 -4.52 -23.04
N ARG A 92 30.62 -3.58 -22.52
CA ARG A 92 29.31 -3.17 -23.08
C ARG A 92 29.20 -1.64 -23.24
N PRO A 93 29.54 -1.10 -24.43
CA PRO A 93 29.54 0.33 -24.66
C PRO A 93 28.19 1.04 -24.43
N HIS A 94 27.05 0.35 -24.54
CA HIS A 94 25.74 0.95 -24.25
C HIS A 94 25.51 1.14 -22.75
N LEU A 95 25.99 0.22 -21.90
CA LEU A 95 25.91 0.36 -20.44
C LEU A 95 26.87 1.43 -19.92
N GLN A 96 28.07 1.55 -20.51
CA GLN A 96 29.05 2.60 -20.16
C GLN A 96 28.54 4.02 -20.38
N ARG A 97 27.50 4.22 -21.20
CA ARG A 97 26.87 5.55 -21.38
C ARG A 97 26.16 6.01 -20.12
N HIS A 98 25.71 5.08 -19.29
CA HIS A 98 24.87 5.35 -18.12
C HIS A 98 25.57 4.99 -16.80
N ILE A 99 26.48 4.03 -16.79
CA ILE A 99 27.12 3.50 -15.58
C ILE A 99 28.61 3.75 -15.65
N ARG A 100 29.15 4.40 -14.61
CA ARG A 100 30.58 4.61 -14.41
C ARG A 100 31.03 3.80 -13.21
N CYS A 101 31.91 2.83 -13.43
CA CYS A 101 32.43 2.03 -12.34
C CYS A 101 33.84 1.50 -12.60
N GLY A 102 34.53 1.15 -11.52
CA GLY A 102 35.83 0.52 -11.57
C GLY A 102 36.63 0.75 -10.30
N ARG A 103 37.84 0.19 -10.25
CA ARG A 103 38.72 0.35 -9.10
C ARG A 103 39.65 1.55 -9.30
N ARG A 104 39.70 2.43 -8.30
CA ARG A 104 40.65 3.55 -8.23
C ARG A 104 42.05 3.04 -7.85
N PRO A 105 43.12 3.83 -8.07
CA PRO A 105 44.49 3.42 -7.71
C PRO A 105 44.70 3.11 -6.22
N ASP A 106 43.88 3.69 -5.34
CA ASP A 106 43.88 3.43 -3.89
C ASP A 106 43.17 2.12 -3.48
N GLY A 107 42.64 1.38 -4.47
CA GLY A 107 41.93 0.12 -4.27
C GLY A 107 40.43 0.26 -4.01
N THR A 108 39.91 1.48 -3.84
CA THR A 108 38.48 1.73 -3.64
C THR A 108 37.71 1.48 -4.94
N PHE A 109 36.53 0.87 -4.83
CA PHE A 109 35.62 0.73 -5.96
C PHE A 109 34.72 1.96 -6.05
N HIS A 110 34.64 2.58 -7.22
CA HIS A 110 33.66 3.61 -7.50
C HIS A 110 32.55 3.03 -8.36
N TRP A 111 31.32 3.46 -8.11
CA TRP A 111 30.14 3.07 -8.86
C TRP A 111 29.16 4.24 -8.81
N GLU A 112 28.87 4.82 -9.97
CA GLU A 112 28.10 6.05 -10.11
C GLU A 112 27.24 5.96 -11.38
N PHE A 113 26.06 6.56 -11.32
CA PHE A 113 25.16 6.74 -12.46
C PHE A 113 24.53 8.15 -12.38
N PRO A 114 24.15 8.76 -13.52
CA PRO A 114 23.58 10.10 -13.52
C PRO A 114 22.20 10.08 -12.87
N THR A 115 22.00 10.97 -11.92
CA THR A 115 20.69 11.25 -11.32
C THR A 115 20.10 12.52 -11.87
N ASP A 116 18.77 12.57 -11.86
CA ASP A 116 18.00 13.72 -12.30
C ASP A 116 16.70 13.79 -11.47
N PRO A 117 16.57 14.75 -10.53
CA PRO A 117 15.37 14.87 -9.68
C PRO A 117 14.10 15.24 -10.46
N THR A 118 14.22 15.59 -11.75
CA THR A 118 13.10 15.94 -12.62
C THR A 118 12.62 14.77 -13.49
N ARG A 119 13.34 13.65 -13.47
CA ARG A 119 13.04 12.46 -14.28
C ARG A 119 12.51 11.33 -13.42
N SER A 120 11.55 10.60 -13.98
CA SER A 120 10.98 9.38 -13.40
C SER A 120 10.50 8.44 -14.51
N SER A 121 10.40 7.15 -14.18
CA SER A 121 9.67 6.18 -15.00
C SER A 121 8.17 6.47 -14.90
N THR A 122 7.49 6.53 -16.03
CA THR A 122 6.03 6.73 -16.06
C THR A 122 5.36 5.61 -16.82
N VAL A 123 4.17 5.22 -16.38
CA VAL A 123 3.32 4.26 -17.10
C VAL A 123 2.25 5.02 -17.86
N THR A 124 2.05 4.68 -19.14
CA THR A 124 0.91 5.17 -19.93
C THR A 124 -0.04 4.01 -20.20
N ASN A 125 -1.28 4.13 -19.74
CA ASN A 125 -2.26 3.07 -19.93
C ASN A 125 -2.91 3.14 -21.31
N GLY A 126 -2.92 2.01 -22.01
CA GLY A 126 -3.55 1.83 -23.33
C GLY A 126 -4.96 1.26 -23.25
N GLY A 127 -5.36 0.78 -22.07
CA GLY A 127 -6.66 0.20 -21.81
C GLY A 127 -6.84 -0.13 -20.34
N LEU A 128 -7.85 -0.95 -20.07
CA LEU A 128 -8.08 -1.56 -18.77
C LEU A 128 -8.66 -2.96 -18.96
N ARG A 129 -8.64 -3.73 -17.88
CA ARG A 129 -9.37 -4.99 -17.74
C ARG A 129 -10.35 -4.90 -16.58
N MET A 130 -11.61 -5.19 -16.87
CA MET A 130 -12.64 -5.40 -15.85
C MET A 130 -12.64 -6.86 -15.43
N PHE A 131 -12.75 -7.11 -14.14
CA PHE A 131 -12.85 -8.43 -13.56
C PHE A 131 -14.20 -8.56 -12.85
N HIS A 132 -14.86 -9.71 -13.03
CA HIS A 132 -16.09 -10.07 -12.36
C HIS A 132 -15.88 -11.41 -11.64
N ALA A 133 -15.70 -11.38 -10.32
CA ALA A 133 -15.26 -12.55 -9.55
C ALA A 133 -16.25 -13.71 -9.61
N ILE A 134 -17.55 -13.43 -9.45
CA ILE A 134 -18.62 -14.45 -9.48
C ILE A 134 -18.70 -15.18 -10.84
N ASN A 135 -18.68 -14.42 -11.94
CA ASN A 135 -18.79 -14.97 -13.28
C ASN A 135 -17.43 -15.46 -13.82
N GLN A 136 -16.34 -15.26 -13.08
CA GLN A 136 -14.95 -15.55 -13.48
C GLN A 136 -14.60 -14.93 -14.84
N GLN A 137 -15.06 -13.71 -15.09
CA GLN A 137 -14.85 -13.00 -16.36
C GLN A 137 -13.75 -11.95 -16.23
N ALA A 138 -12.96 -11.84 -17.29
CA ALA A 138 -12.01 -10.77 -17.54
C ALA A 138 -12.35 -10.11 -18.87
N ILE A 139 -12.77 -8.84 -18.83
CA ILE A 139 -13.31 -8.13 -19.99
C ILE A 139 -12.36 -6.97 -20.33
N PRO A 140 -11.64 -7.02 -21.47
CA PRO A 140 -10.74 -5.95 -21.86
C PRO A 140 -11.52 -4.75 -22.40
N PHE A 141 -11.01 -3.55 -22.14
CA PHE A 141 -11.51 -2.30 -22.70
C PHE A 141 -10.34 -1.42 -23.13
N GLY A 142 -10.13 -1.29 -24.44
CA GLY A 142 -9.06 -0.48 -25.02
C GLY A 142 -9.40 1.00 -25.07
N PHE A 143 -8.39 1.86 -24.86
CA PHE A 143 -8.56 3.31 -24.96
C PHE A 143 -8.37 3.86 -26.38
N ASN A 144 -8.07 3.00 -27.36
CA ASN A 144 -7.88 3.38 -28.77
C ASN A 144 -6.87 4.53 -28.94
N ASN A 145 -5.69 4.39 -28.30
CA ASN A 145 -4.59 5.37 -28.27
C ASN A 145 -4.94 6.72 -27.63
N ARG A 146 -5.98 6.76 -26.78
CA ARG A 146 -6.35 7.96 -26.00
C ARG A 146 -5.93 7.80 -24.55
N ARG A 147 -5.63 8.93 -23.90
CA ARG A 147 -5.31 8.99 -22.47
C ARG A 147 -6.60 9.06 -21.65
N LEU A 148 -7.24 7.91 -21.43
CA LEU A 148 -8.49 7.83 -20.69
C LEU A 148 -8.34 7.43 -19.22
N GLY A 149 -7.17 6.97 -18.78
CA GLY A 149 -6.92 6.55 -17.38
C GLY A 149 -7.51 7.50 -16.33
N PRO A 150 -7.19 8.82 -16.40
CA PRO A 150 -7.73 9.80 -15.45
C PRO A 150 -9.27 9.92 -15.47
N LEU A 151 -9.89 9.86 -16.65
CA LEU A 151 -11.34 9.97 -16.80
C LEU A 151 -12.05 8.69 -16.35
N ILE A 152 -11.45 7.52 -16.59
CA ILE A 152 -11.91 6.23 -16.07
C ILE A 152 -11.86 6.25 -14.54
N GLY A 153 -10.76 6.70 -13.95
CA GLY A 153 -10.64 6.80 -12.50
C GLY A 153 -11.66 7.77 -11.89
N LYS A 154 -11.93 8.91 -12.55
CA LYS A 154 -13.03 9.81 -12.16
C LYS A 154 -14.38 9.12 -12.21
N LEU A 155 -14.69 8.41 -13.30
CA LEU A 155 -15.95 7.69 -13.45
C LEU A 155 -16.11 6.59 -12.40
N LEU A 156 -15.11 5.72 -12.22
CA LEU A 156 -15.15 4.65 -11.22
C LEU A 156 -15.29 5.20 -9.79
N GLY A 157 -14.63 6.33 -9.48
CA GLY A 157 -14.77 7.01 -8.20
C GLY A 157 -16.18 7.56 -7.90
N LEU A 158 -17.01 7.76 -8.93
CA LEU A 158 -18.42 8.14 -8.78
C LEU A 158 -19.34 6.94 -8.49
N LEU A 159 -18.92 5.73 -8.85
CA LEU A 159 -19.71 4.49 -8.75
C LEU A 159 -19.53 3.83 -7.37
N ASN A 160 -19.77 4.61 -6.31
CA ASN A 160 -19.59 4.20 -4.92
C ASN A 160 -20.90 4.18 -4.11
N GLY A 161 -22.05 4.33 -4.77
CA GLY A 161 -23.36 4.31 -4.10
C GLY A 161 -23.76 5.63 -3.44
N THR A 162 -23.01 6.72 -3.62
CA THR A 162 -23.34 8.04 -3.02
C THR A 162 -23.90 9.05 -4.02
N ARG A 163 -23.94 8.71 -5.31
CA ARG A 163 -24.44 9.57 -6.40
C ARG A 163 -25.58 8.89 -7.13
N THR A 164 -26.58 9.67 -7.49
CA THR A 164 -27.71 9.23 -8.31
C THR A 164 -27.30 9.05 -9.78
N ALA A 165 -28.03 8.22 -10.52
CA ALA A 165 -27.77 7.99 -11.94
C ALA A 165 -27.80 9.30 -12.75
N ASP A 166 -28.69 10.24 -12.42
CA ASP A 166 -28.78 11.54 -13.10
C ASP A 166 -27.55 12.44 -12.79
N GLU A 167 -27.05 12.43 -11.55
CA GLU A 167 -25.82 13.13 -11.18
C GLU A 167 -24.60 12.56 -11.92
N VAL A 168 -24.43 11.22 -11.93
CA VAL A 168 -23.32 10.59 -12.66
C VAL A 168 -23.42 10.90 -14.15
N GLY A 169 -24.61 10.80 -14.74
CA GLY A 169 -24.84 11.13 -16.15
C GLY A 169 -24.53 12.59 -16.49
N THR A 170 -24.86 13.51 -15.59
CA THR A 170 -24.54 14.95 -15.72
C THR A 170 -23.03 15.17 -15.69
N ILE A 171 -22.32 14.52 -14.76
CA ILE A 171 -20.86 14.63 -14.67
C ILE A 171 -20.18 14.01 -15.91
N VAL A 172 -20.61 12.84 -16.37
CA VAL A 172 -20.07 12.23 -17.59
C VAL A 172 -20.33 13.11 -18.82
N SER A 173 -21.48 13.77 -18.88
CA SER A 173 -21.83 14.69 -19.97
C SER A 173 -21.03 16.00 -19.95
N SER A 174 -20.45 16.38 -18.82
CA SER A 174 -19.57 17.56 -18.69
C SER A 174 -18.10 17.24 -18.98
N MET A 175 -17.72 15.96 -19.05
CA MET A 175 -16.37 15.54 -19.44
C MET A 175 -16.06 15.89 -20.92
N PRO A 176 -14.77 15.95 -21.32
CA PRO A 176 -14.37 16.34 -22.68
C PRO A 176 -15.11 15.56 -23.78
N ARG A 177 -15.65 16.28 -24.78
CA ARG A 177 -16.53 15.74 -25.84
C ARG A 177 -15.91 14.58 -26.62
N ASP A 178 -14.60 14.63 -26.83
CA ASP A 178 -13.86 13.57 -27.50
C ASP A 178 -13.95 12.24 -26.72
N SER A 179 -13.94 12.29 -25.40
CA SER A 179 -13.91 11.13 -24.50
C SER A 179 -15.29 10.59 -24.12
N GLN A 180 -16.35 11.41 -24.23
CA GLN A 180 -17.73 11.05 -23.86
C GLN A 180 -18.22 9.75 -24.50
N GLY A 181 -17.92 9.53 -25.78
CA GLY A 181 -18.34 8.32 -26.49
C GLY A 181 -17.78 7.05 -25.85
N LEU A 182 -16.48 7.03 -25.56
CA LEU A 182 -15.81 5.87 -24.95
C LEU A 182 -16.23 5.67 -23.49
N LEU A 183 -16.41 6.75 -22.72
CA LEU A 183 -16.91 6.66 -21.35
C LEU A 183 -18.34 6.11 -21.30
N THR A 184 -19.16 6.50 -22.27
CA THR A 184 -20.53 5.97 -22.40
C THR A 184 -20.52 4.49 -22.78
N THR A 185 -19.68 4.09 -23.74
CA THR A 185 -19.48 2.68 -24.09
C THR A 185 -18.96 1.87 -22.90
N PHE A 186 -18.07 2.44 -22.09
CA PHE A 186 -17.58 1.78 -20.89
C PHE A 186 -18.69 1.58 -19.86
N MET A 187 -19.53 2.58 -19.60
CA MET A 187 -20.69 2.43 -18.73
C MET A 187 -21.71 1.40 -19.27
N GLU A 188 -21.93 1.36 -20.59
CA GLU A 188 -22.75 0.34 -21.25
C GLU A 188 -22.19 -1.06 -21.08
N LEU A 189 -20.85 -1.20 -21.10
CA LEU A 189 -20.17 -2.45 -20.81
C LEU A 189 -20.39 -2.87 -19.35
N LEU A 190 -20.23 -1.96 -18.39
CA LEU A 190 -20.51 -2.26 -16.97
C LEU A 190 -21.96 -2.71 -16.76
N GLN A 191 -22.93 -2.04 -17.39
CA GLN A 191 -24.34 -2.43 -17.29
C GLN A 191 -24.60 -3.79 -17.94
N ARG A 192 -24.08 -4.03 -19.15
CA ARG A 192 -24.27 -5.28 -19.91
C ARG A 192 -23.75 -6.50 -19.16
N HIS A 193 -22.65 -6.33 -18.43
CA HIS A 193 -22.00 -7.39 -17.65
C HIS A 193 -22.45 -7.41 -16.18
N GLU A 194 -23.55 -6.72 -15.84
CA GLU A 194 -24.15 -6.72 -14.50
C GLU A 194 -23.17 -6.25 -13.39
N CYS A 195 -22.22 -5.38 -13.76
CA CYS A 195 -21.25 -4.81 -12.82
C CYS A 195 -21.84 -3.65 -11.99
N LEU A 196 -23.01 -3.12 -12.38
CA LEU A 196 -23.66 -2.00 -11.71
C LEU A 196 -24.83 -2.49 -10.85
N THR A 197 -24.97 -1.90 -9.67
CA THR A 197 -26.16 -2.01 -8.82
C THR A 197 -26.72 -0.63 -8.52
N SER A 198 -27.99 -0.57 -8.14
CA SER A 198 -28.64 0.68 -7.76
C SER A 198 -29.52 0.52 -6.53
N SER A 199 -29.76 1.62 -5.82
CA SER A 199 -30.66 1.66 -4.66
C SER A 199 -31.43 2.99 -4.59
N THR A 200 -32.60 2.97 -3.96
CA THR A 200 -33.34 4.20 -3.62
C THR A 200 -32.75 4.93 -2.42
N THR A 201 -31.84 4.30 -1.69
CA THR A 201 -31.18 4.82 -0.49
C THR A 201 -29.67 4.76 -0.59
N ALA A 202 -28.98 5.55 0.24
CA ALA A 202 -27.54 5.55 0.41
C ALA A 202 -27.23 5.58 1.92
N SER A 203 -27.53 4.47 2.60
CA SER A 203 -27.58 4.38 4.07
C SER A 203 -26.28 3.86 4.66
N LEU A 204 -25.37 3.35 3.83
CA LEU A 204 -24.12 2.73 4.27
C LEU A 204 -23.30 3.58 5.24
N ARG A 205 -23.10 4.87 4.96
CA ARG A 205 -22.33 5.75 5.87
C ARG A 205 -23.00 5.89 7.24
N HIS A 206 -24.33 5.93 7.27
CA HIS A 206 -25.08 5.98 8.52
C HIS A 206 -24.89 4.68 9.31
N HIS A 207 -25.03 3.53 8.65
CA HIS A 207 -24.81 2.20 9.24
C HIS A 207 -23.39 2.06 9.84
N TRP A 208 -22.36 2.52 9.11
CA TRP A 208 -20.99 2.55 9.64
C TRP A 208 -20.90 3.36 10.95
N PHE A 209 -21.65 4.45 11.09
CA PHE A 209 -21.56 5.33 12.27
C PHE A 209 -22.47 4.94 13.42
N GLU A 210 -23.38 3.99 13.21
CA GLU A 210 -24.06 3.29 14.30
C GLU A 210 -23.09 2.33 15.02
N VAL A 211 -22.09 1.81 14.31
CA VAL A 211 -21.10 0.85 14.82
C VAL A 211 -19.81 1.55 15.28
N VAL A 212 -19.30 2.47 14.47
CA VAL A 212 -18.01 3.17 14.65
C VAL A 212 -18.25 4.56 15.23
N GLN A 213 -17.74 4.77 16.44
CA GLN A 213 -17.90 5.99 17.23
C GLN A 213 -16.77 6.98 16.97
N ASP A 214 -16.94 8.22 17.42
CA ASP A 214 -15.88 9.24 17.34
C ASP A 214 -14.57 8.73 17.98
N GLN A 215 -13.45 9.03 17.32
CA GLN A 215 -12.07 8.63 17.68
C GLN A 215 -11.76 7.13 17.59
N ASP A 216 -12.69 6.29 17.12
CA ASP A 216 -12.40 4.89 16.83
C ASP A 216 -11.39 4.74 15.69
N THR A 217 -10.46 3.79 15.86
CA THR A 217 -9.63 3.27 14.76
C THR A 217 -10.14 1.88 14.38
N VAL A 218 -10.43 1.65 13.10
CA VAL A 218 -10.89 0.35 12.57
C VAL A 218 -9.80 -0.24 11.69
N HIS A 219 -9.38 -1.47 11.97
CA HIS A 219 -8.49 -2.20 11.10
C HIS A 219 -9.27 -2.83 9.94
N LEU A 220 -9.03 -2.41 8.70
CA LEU A 220 -9.74 -2.92 7.52
C LEU A 220 -9.08 -4.16 6.91
N GLY A 221 -7.84 -4.46 7.30
CA GLY A 221 -7.05 -5.56 6.79
C GLY A 221 -5.64 -5.12 6.41
N HIS A 222 -4.66 -5.98 6.67
CA HIS A 222 -3.24 -5.71 6.45
C HIS A 222 -2.80 -4.39 7.10
N ALA A 223 -2.46 -3.36 6.32
CA ALA A 223 -2.08 -2.04 6.81
C ALA A 223 -3.23 -1.01 6.73
N ALA A 224 -4.36 -1.40 6.12
CA ALA A 224 -5.47 -0.50 5.89
C ALA A 224 -6.20 -0.16 7.19
N LEU A 225 -6.27 1.13 7.52
CA LEU A 225 -6.96 1.64 8.70
C LEU A 225 -7.97 2.72 8.34
N LEU A 226 -9.14 2.68 8.98
CA LEU A 226 -10.09 3.79 9.01
C LEU A 226 -10.02 4.46 10.37
N TYR A 227 -9.83 5.77 10.39
CA TYR A 227 -9.93 6.58 11.62
C TYR A 227 -11.18 7.44 11.56
N ARG A 228 -12.01 7.34 12.61
CA ARG A 228 -13.24 8.09 12.72
C ARG A 228 -12.99 9.41 13.44
N GLN A 229 -13.21 10.53 12.75
CA GLN A 229 -13.12 11.87 13.33
C GLN A 229 -14.48 12.57 13.19
N ARG A 230 -15.18 12.74 14.31
CA ARG A 230 -16.52 13.35 14.43
C ARG A 230 -17.51 12.83 13.41
N ASP A 231 -17.74 13.55 12.32
CA ASP A 231 -18.63 13.20 11.20
C ASP A 231 -17.87 12.84 9.91
N THR A 232 -16.53 12.84 9.92
CA THR A 232 -15.65 12.45 8.82
C THR A 232 -14.88 11.15 9.07
N VAL A 233 -14.21 10.63 8.04
CA VAL A 233 -13.31 9.47 8.16
C VAL A 233 -12.01 9.72 7.41
N LEU A 234 -10.90 9.31 8.00
CA LEU A 234 -9.57 9.30 7.38
C LEU A 234 -9.21 7.85 7.05
N LEU A 235 -8.50 7.64 5.96
CA LEU A 235 -8.10 6.32 5.49
C LEU A 235 -6.58 6.25 5.36
N PHE A 236 -5.96 5.19 5.86
CA PHE A 236 -4.51 4.98 5.80
C PHE A 236 -4.22 3.69 5.05
N ASP A 237 -3.25 3.72 4.14
CA ASP A 237 -2.77 2.58 3.33
C ASP A 237 -3.88 1.65 2.84
N PRO A 238 -4.86 2.14 2.06
CA PRO A 238 -6.04 1.37 1.71
C PRO A 238 -5.71 0.26 0.70
N TRP A 239 -5.27 -0.88 1.21
CA TRP A 239 -5.11 -2.10 0.44
C TRP A 239 -6.31 -3.02 0.65
N LEU A 240 -7.45 -2.59 0.12
CA LEU A 240 -8.72 -3.29 0.36
C LEU A 240 -8.77 -4.68 -0.31
N LEU A 241 -7.95 -4.87 -1.36
CA LEU A 241 -7.91 -5.97 -2.32
C LEU A 241 -9.28 -6.40 -2.86
N PRO A 242 -9.44 -6.48 -4.19
CA PRO A 242 -10.68 -6.95 -4.75
C PRO A 242 -10.92 -8.42 -4.41
N TRP A 243 -12.17 -8.85 -4.45
CA TRP A 243 -12.49 -10.25 -4.24
C TRP A 243 -11.94 -11.08 -5.40
N PHE A 244 -10.96 -11.92 -5.11
CA PHE A 244 -10.44 -12.91 -6.04
C PHE A 244 -11.29 -14.17 -5.99
N ALA A 245 -11.47 -14.85 -7.13
CA ALA A 245 -12.32 -16.05 -7.21
C ALA A 245 -11.80 -17.19 -6.31
N GLU A 246 -10.51 -17.20 -6.02
CA GLU A 246 -9.84 -18.15 -5.12
C GLU A 246 -10.08 -17.84 -3.63
N SER A 247 -10.63 -16.66 -3.32
CA SER A 247 -10.93 -16.25 -1.95
C SER A 247 -12.31 -16.75 -1.52
N PRO A 248 -12.44 -17.37 -0.31
CA PRO A 248 -13.64 -18.04 0.14
C PRO A 248 -14.80 -17.08 0.47
N MET A 249 -14.52 -15.78 0.62
CA MET A 249 -15.51 -14.78 1.01
C MET A 249 -15.28 -13.44 0.29
N PRO A 250 -16.35 -12.65 0.05
CA PRO A 250 -16.22 -11.32 -0.53
C PRO A 250 -15.34 -10.41 0.31
N SER A 251 -14.51 -9.59 -0.33
CA SER A 251 -13.69 -8.59 0.35
C SER A 251 -14.46 -7.30 0.67
N LEU A 252 -13.95 -6.53 1.61
CA LEU A 252 -14.41 -5.17 1.88
C LEU A 252 -13.94 -4.26 0.73
N TRP A 253 -14.72 -4.16 -0.35
CA TRP A 253 -14.30 -3.50 -1.59
C TRP A 253 -15.22 -2.38 -2.06
N GLY A 254 -14.64 -1.40 -2.76
CA GLY A 254 -15.36 -0.39 -3.51
C GLY A 254 -16.25 0.48 -2.62
N GLY A 255 -17.52 0.61 -3.00
CA GLY A 255 -18.49 1.44 -2.30
C GLY A 255 -18.86 0.97 -0.88
N LEU A 256 -18.30 -0.14 -0.36
CA LEU A 256 -18.61 -0.66 0.99
C LEU A 256 -17.94 0.10 2.15
N VAL A 257 -16.97 0.97 1.85
CA VAL A 257 -16.29 1.81 2.84
C VAL A 257 -16.83 3.24 2.71
N PRO A 258 -17.15 3.94 3.82
CA PRO A 258 -17.62 5.32 3.76
C PRO A 258 -16.58 6.21 3.07
N LYS A 259 -17.05 7.15 2.25
CA LYS A 259 -16.17 8.11 1.55
C LYS A 259 -15.28 8.84 2.56
N PRO A 260 -13.93 8.74 2.43
CA PRO A 260 -13.02 9.47 3.30
C PRO A 260 -12.92 10.95 2.91
N VAL A 261 -12.48 11.77 3.87
CA VAL A 261 -12.12 13.18 3.61
C VAL A 261 -10.65 13.33 3.22
N ALA A 262 -9.83 12.31 3.47
CA ALA A 262 -8.43 12.24 3.08
C ALA A 262 -7.92 10.79 3.11
N VAL A 263 -6.95 10.48 2.26
CA VAL A 263 -6.20 9.21 2.27
C VAL A 263 -4.73 9.51 2.54
N PHE A 264 -4.09 8.71 3.39
CA PHE A 264 -2.68 8.82 3.73
C PHE A 264 -1.94 7.56 3.27
N LEU A 265 -0.87 7.74 2.51
CA LEU A 265 0.00 6.64 2.06
C LEU A 265 1.33 6.72 2.81
N THR A 266 1.78 5.63 3.41
CA THR A 266 3.01 5.58 4.23
C THR A 266 4.26 5.47 3.37
N HIS A 267 4.34 4.46 2.51
CA HIS A 267 5.51 4.18 1.69
C HIS A 267 5.14 3.54 0.36
N ASP A 268 6.11 3.18 -0.46
CA ASP A 268 5.98 2.90 -1.89
C ASP A 268 5.68 1.44 -2.27
N HIS A 269 5.53 0.54 -1.29
CA HIS A 269 5.25 -0.87 -1.56
C HIS A 269 3.79 -1.10 -2.00
N ASP A 270 3.58 -2.14 -2.81
CA ASP A 270 2.32 -2.43 -3.50
C ASP A 270 1.15 -2.74 -2.56
N ASP A 271 1.44 -3.22 -1.35
CA ASP A 271 0.50 -3.50 -0.26
C ASP A 271 0.14 -2.26 0.58
N HIS A 272 0.71 -1.10 0.25
CA HIS A 272 0.37 0.21 0.83
C HIS A 272 -0.11 1.20 -0.24
N VAL A 273 0.36 1.05 -1.49
CA VAL A 273 0.02 1.89 -2.64
C VAL A 273 -0.58 1.04 -3.75
N ASP A 274 -1.79 0.53 -3.52
CA ASP A 274 -2.44 -0.33 -4.50
C ASP A 274 -3.20 0.48 -5.58
N PRO A 275 -2.73 0.51 -6.84
CA PRO A 275 -3.39 1.29 -7.88
C PRO A 275 -4.81 0.81 -8.15
N ARG A 276 -5.11 -0.48 -7.89
CA ARG A 276 -6.47 -1.04 -8.06
C ARG A 276 -7.43 -0.40 -7.07
N THR A 277 -7.10 -0.35 -5.78
CA THR A 277 -7.94 0.28 -4.76
C THR A 277 -8.07 1.79 -5.04
N LEU A 278 -6.95 2.47 -5.25
CA LEU A 278 -6.91 3.91 -5.51
C LEU A 278 -7.71 4.32 -6.76
N LEU A 279 -7.72 3.48 -7.80
CA LEU A 279 -8.54 3.71 -9.01
C LEU A 279 -10.04 3.79 -8.71
N HIS A 280 -10.55 3.14 -7.66
CA HIS A 280 -11.97 3.11 -7.31
C HIS A 280 -12.36 4.13 -6.23
N LEU A 281 -11.40 4.83 -5.62
CA LEU A 281 -11.71 5.88 -4.64
C LEU A 281 -12.23 7.15 -5.33
N PRO A 282 -13.04 7.98 -4.66
CA PRO A 282 -13.48 9.28 -5.18
C PRO A 282 -12.27 10.17 -5.49
N LYS A 283 -12.28 10.91 -6.61
CA LYS A 283 -11.11 11.68 -7.09
C LYS A 283 -11.02 13.11 -6.55
N GLU A 284 -12.08 13.55 -5.88
CA GLU A 284 -12.17 14.85 -5.21
C GLU A 284 -11.55 14.88 -3.80
N ILE A 285 -11.10 13.73 -3.29
CA ILE A 285 -10.46 13.65 -1.97
C ILE A 285 -8.96 13.94 -2.11
N PRO A 286 -8.33 14.62 -1.13
CA PRO A 286 -6.89 14.74 -1.07
C PRO A 286 -6.23 13.39 -0.76
N ILE A 287 -5.13 13.11 -1.47
CA ILE A 287 -4.20 12.02 -1.18
C ILE A 287 -2.92 12.62 -0.61
N ILE A 288 -2.58 12.25 0.62
CA ILE A 288 -1.40 12.68 1.35
C ILE A 288 -0.31 11.61 1.16
N ILE A 289 0.86 12.06 0.74
CA ILE A 289 1.98 11.20 0.35
C ILE A 289 3.30 11.65 1.01
N PRO A 290 4.32 10.78 1.05
CA PRO A 290 5.68 11.18 1.39
C PRO A 290 6.19 12.32 0.51
N SER A 291 7.02 13.18 1.09
CA SER A 291 7.46 14.41 0.45
C SER A 291 8.87 14.31 -0.12
N ARG A 292 9.05 14.78 -1.37
CA ARG A 292 10.36 14.93 -1.99
C ARG A 292 11.21 16.01 -1.30
N ARG A 293 10.58 16.86 -0.48
CA ARG A 293 11.30 17.86 0.34
C ARG A 293 12.15 17.24 1.46
N ASN A 294 12.04 15.93 1.70
CA ASN A 294 12.96 15.18 2.56
C ASN A 294 14.35 15.00 1.92
N ARG A 295 14.55 15.39 0.65
CA ARG A 295 15.85 15.51 -0.07
C ARG A 295 16.64 14.22 -0.23
N THR A 296 15.97 13.15 -0.63
CA THR A 296 16.58 11.87 -0.98
C THR A 296 16.98 11.86 -2.47
N GLN A 297 17.93 11.01 -2.84
CA GLN A 297 18.40 10.92 -4.23
C GLN A 297 17.36 10.28 -5.15
N LEU A 298 16.74 9.20 -4.69
CA LEU A 298 15.66 8.48 -5.37
C LEU A 298 14.35 8.68 -4.63
N PHE A 299 13.24 8.57 -5.33
CA PHE A 299 11.89 8.66 -4.76
C PHE A 299 10.89 7.87 -5.59
N PHE A 300 9.75 7.54 -5.01
CA PHE A 300 8.60 7.03 -5.76
C PHE A 300 7.75 8.20 -6.27
N ASP A 301 7.48 8.25 -7.58
CA ASP A 301 6.72 9.31 -8.24
C ASP A 301 5.21 9.10 -8.10
N TYR A 302 4.76 9.25 -6.84
CA TYR A 302 3.34 9.24 -6.49
C TYR A 302 2.51 10.19 -7.34
N ARG A 303 3.06 11.35 -7.75
CA ARG A 303 2.30 12.33 -8.53
C ARG A 303 1.94 11.80 -9.90
N SER A 304 2.91 11.19 -10.59
CA SER A 304 2.65 10.59 -11.90
C SER A 304 1.67 9.43 -11.81
N LEU A 305 1.82 8.55 -10.81
CA LEU A 305 0.86 7.45 -10.55
C LEU A 305 -0.55 8.00 -10.29
N LEU A 306 -0.70 8.88 -9.30
CA LEU A 306 -1.99 9.39 -8.86
C LEU A 306 -2.68 10.26 -9.92
N ALA A 307 -1.91 11.01 -10.71
CA ALA A 307 -2.45 11.76 -11.84
C ALA A 307 -3.03 10.82 -12.91
N GLU A 308 -2.34 9.72 -13.22
CA GLU A 308 -2.83 8.71 -14.17
C GLU A 308 -4.08 7.99 -13.65
N LEU A 309 -4.20 7.82 -12.33
CA LEU A 309 -5.42 7.34 -11.70
C LEU A 309 -6.53 8.40 -11.65
N GLY A 310 -6.25 9.68 -11.94
CA GLY A 310 -7.22 10.76 -12.02
C GLY A 310 -7.38 11.63 -10.77
N PHE A 311 -6.47 11.51 -9.79
CA PHE A 311 -6.44 12.42 -8.63
C PHE A 311 -5.81 13.76 -9.01
N GLU A 312 -6.45 14.84 -8.56
CA GLU A 312 -5.97 16.21 -8.78
C GLU A 312 -5.38 16.83 -7.50
N GLN A 313 -5.75 16.30 -6.34
CA GLN A 313 -5.35 16.82 -5.03
C GLN A 313 -4.32 15.88 -4.38
N VAL A 314 -3.06 16.02 -4.78
CA VAL A 314 -1.93 15.26 -4.20
C VAL A 314 -1.05 16.17 -3.35
N ILE A 315 -1.02 15.90 -2.04
CA ILE A 315 -0.35 16.72 -1.03
C ILE A 315 0.87 15.98 -0.49
N GLU A 316 2.06 16.54 -0.73
CA GLU A 316 3.31 16.02 -0.16
C GLU A 316 3.50 16.55 1.27
N LEU A 317 3.53 15.64 2.25
CA LEU A 317 3.73 15.97 3.66
C LEU A 317 5.14 15.56 4.10
N ALA A 318 6.00 16.55 4.38
CA ALA A 318 7.37 16.32 4.81
C ALA A 318 7.43 15.95 6.30
N HIS A 319 8.53 15.33 6.72
CA HIS A 319 8.70 14.90 8.11
C HIS A 319 8.53 16.08 9.08
N GLY A 320 7.67 15.92 10.07
CA GLY A 320 7.31 16.94 11.07
C GLY A 320 6.21 17.91 10.65
N GLU A 321 5.83 17.94 9.37
CA GLU A 321 4.66 18.70 8.92
C GLU A 321 3.35 18.00 9.28
N SER A 322 2.26 18.76 9.28
CA SER A 322 0.97 18.24 9.67
C SER A 322 -0.16 18.68 8.74
N TRP A 323 -1.13 17.79 8.55
CA TRP A 323 -2.39 18.02 7.87
C TRP A 323 -3.47 18.26 8.92
N PRO A 324 -4.08 19.46 9.00
CA PRO A 324 -5.03 19.79 10.05
C PRO A 324 -6.44 19.27 9.74
N PHE A 325 -7.20 18.99 10.79
CA PHE A 325 -8.65 18.79 10.73
C PHE A 325 -9.31 19.41 11.97
N GLU A 326 -10.64 19.33 12.06
CA GLU A 326 -11.36 19.96 13.17
C GLU A 326 -11.02 19.31 14.53
N GLY A 327 -10.31 20.06 15.39
CA GLY A 327 -9.93 19.59 16.73
C GLY A 327 -8.66 18.73 16.79
N GLY A 328 -7.92 18.59 15.68
CA GLY A 328 -6.71 17.77 15.65
C GLY A 328 -5.89 17.89 14.37
N THR A 329 -4.93 16.99 14.20
CA THR A 329 -4.05 16.94 13.03
C THR A 329 -3.49 15.55 12.79
N VAL A 330 -3.15 15.23 11.55
CA VAL A 330 -2.28 14.10 11.19
C VAL A 330 -0.88 14.64 10.91
N VAL A 331 0.14 14.09 11.56
CA VAL A 331 1.54 14.53 11.46
C VAL A 331 2.34 13.48 10.69
N SER A 332 3.16 13.91 9.75
CA SER A 332 4.16 13.04 9.11
C SER A 332 5.31 12.79 10.08
N VAL A 333 5.57 11.52 10.35
CA VAL A 333 6.65 11.04 11.21
C VAL A 333 7.69 10.33 10.34
N PRO A 334 9.00 10.54 10.56
CA PRO A 334 10.03 9.80 9.84
C PRO A 334 9.84 8.28 9.89
N PHE A 335 9.84 7.65 8.71
CA PHE A 335 9.88 6.20 8.53
C PHE A 335 11.35 5.79 8.37
N TYR A 336 11.75 4.72 9.05
CA TYR A 336 13.09 4.12 8.97
C TYR A 336 12.99 2.67 8.52
N GLY A 337 14.09 2.13 7.98
CA GLY A 337 14.19 0.73 7.63
C GLY A 337 13.31 0.34 6.45
N GLU A 338 13.00 -0.96 6.37
CA GLU A 338 12.35 -1.65 5.24
C GLU A 338 13.01 -1.33 3.89
N ASP A 339 14.31 -1.11 3.93
CA ASP A 339 15.13 -0.66 2.80
C ASP A 339 16.39 -1.53 2.75
N PRO A 340 16.27 -2.77 2.26
CA PRO A 340 17.37 -3.73 2.26
C PRO A 340 18.60 -3.22 1.49
N CYS A 341 18.40 -2.26 0.60
CA CYS A 341 19.41 -1.73 -0.31
C CYS A 341 19.92 -0.32 0.05
N ASP A 342 19.49 0.24 1.19
CA ASP A 342 19.88 1.59 1.67
C ASP A 342 19.63 2.72 0.65
N LEU A 343 18.55 2.63 -0.13
CA LEU A 343 18.17 3.65 -1.11
C LEU A 343 17.68 4.95 -0.48
N ASN A 344 17.24 4.90 0.77
CA ASN A 344 16.68 5.98 1.57
C ASN A 344 15.53 6.69 0.82
N MET A 345 14.55 5.96 0.28
CA MET A 345 13.39 6.58 -0.37
C MET A 345 12.52 7.35 0.65
N PRO A 346 11.84 8.46 0.27
CA PRO A 346 10.98 9.20 1.17
C PRO A 346 9.78 8.34 1.57
N ARG A 347 9.65 8.07 2.86
CA ARG A 347 8.57 7.30 3.48
C ARG A 347 8.10 7.98 4.76
N ASN A 348 6.84 7.78 5.14
CA ASN A 348 6.21 8.39 6.30
C ASN A 348 5.54 7.33 7.18
N CYS A 349 5.70 7.45 8.49
CA CYS A 349 4.70 7.04 9.46
C CYS A 349 3.73 8.20 9.70
N TYR A 350 2.57 7.95 10.32
CA TYR A 350 1.62 9.00 10.65
C TYR A 350 1.21 8.99 12.12
N LEU A 351 1.24 10.15 12.76
CA LEU A 351 0.66 10.37 14.09
C LEU A 351 -0.67 11.11 13.93
N ILE A 352 -1.77 10.49 14.32
CA ILE A 352 -3.06 11.15 14.48
C ILE A 352 -3.09 11.73 15.88
N SER A 353 -3.29 13.05 16.01
CA SER A 353 -3.50 13.73 17.29
C SER A 353 -4.87 14.38 17.28
N ASP A 354 -5.81 13.82 18.03
CA ASP A 354 -7.21 14.25 18.05
C ASP A 354 -7.73 14.41 19.48
N ARG A 355 -8.01 15.64 19.92
CA ARG A 355 -8.68 15.94 21.21
C ARG A 355 -8.14 15.15 22.43
N GLY A 356 -6.82 14.95 22.50
CA GLY A 356 -6.16 14.23 23.59
C GLY A 356 -6.03 12.70 23.40
N HIS A 357 -6.52 12.16 22.29
CA HIS A 357 -6.26 10.80 21.85
C HIS A 357 -5.23 10.82 20.71
N ASN A 358 -4.12 10.11 20.90
CA ASN A 358 -3.04 10.04 19.94
C ASN A 358 -2.84 8.58 19.48
N VAL A 359 -2.72 8.40 18.16
CA VAL A 359 -2.56 7.11 17.48
C VAL A 359 -1.36 7.17 16.54
N LEU A 360 -0.41 6.26 16.69
CA LEU A 360 0.71 6.12 15.77
C LEU A 360 0.44 4.98 14.78
N VAL A 361 0.28 5.34 13.51
CA VAL A 361 0.30 4.44 12.35
C VAL A 361 1.76 4.30 11.93
N HIS A 362 2.41 3.25 12.43
CA HIS A 362 3.84 3.02 12.26
C HIS A 362 4.18 2.18 11.02
N ALA A 363 3.20 1.42 10.51
CA ALA A 363 3.38 0.50 9.38
C ALA A 363 4.63 -0.39 9.58
N ASP A 364 5.46 -0.51 8.55
CA ASP A 364 6.61 -1.42 8.49
C ASP A 364 7.93 -0.75 8.88
N SER A 365 7.87 0.49 9.37
CA SER A 365 9.06 1.23 9.80
C SER A 365 9.82 0.46 10.87
N GLY A 366 11.14 0.36 10.76
CA GLY A 366 12.01 -0.32 11.72
C GLY A 366 13.42 0.26 11.74
N PRO A 367 14.33 -0.33 12.52
CA PRO A 367 15.75 0.04 12.44
C PRO A 367 16.33 -0.22 11.04
N THR A 368 17.13 0.72 10.52
CA THR A 368 17.87 0.57 9.25
C THR A 368 19.07 -0.38 9.39
N ASN A 369 19.71 -0.75 8.27
CA ASN A 369 20.92 -1.58 8.25
C ASN A 369 22.08 -1.01 9.08
N ASP A 370 22.23 0.32 9.12
CA ASP A 370 23.22 1.04 9.96
C ASP A 370 22.72 1.31 11.40
N GLY A 371 21.51 0.87 11.70
CA GLY A 371 20.90 0.92 13.02
C GLY A 371 20.27 2.25 13.40
N ARG A 372 20.11 3.23 12.49
CA ARG A 372 19.26 4.41 12.74
C ARG A 372 17.81 3.98 12.96
N SER A 373 17.07 4.75 13.75
CA SER A 373 15.66 4.47 14.04
C SER A 373 14.97 5.68 14.67
N ALA A 374 13.64 5.65 14.70
CA ALA A 374 12.83 6.68 15.36
C ALA A 374 13.15 6.82 16.87
N LEU A 375 13.66 5.76 17.51
CA LEU A 375 14.11 5.80 18.91
C LEU A 375 15.47 6.49 19.05
N LYS A 376 16.46 6.11 18.25
CA LYS A 376 17.81 6.70 18.33
C LYS A 376 17.81 8.19 17.97
N ASP A 377 16.96 8.57 17.02
CA ASP A 377 16.83 9.97 16.59
C ASP A 377 15.82 10.75 17.47
N SER A 378 15.36 10.14 18.58
CA SER A 378 14.43 10.72 19.57
C SER A 378 13.12 11.23 19.00
N VAL A 379 12.70 10.74 17.82
CA VAL A 379 11.49 11.16 17.11
C VAL A 379 10.25 10.92 17.96
N ILE A 380 10.13 9.72 18.53
CA ILE A 380 8.95 9.33 19.34
C ILE A 380 8.88 10.16 20.62
N GLN A 381 10.01 10.41 21.27
CA GLN A 381 10.09 11.26 22.45
C GLN A 381 9.66 12.69 22.13
N GLN A 382 10.08 13.24 20.99
CA GLN A 382 9.65 14.57 20.54
C GLN A 382 8.14 14.62 20.26
N MET A 383 7.59 13.57 19.64
CA MET A 383 6.14 13.48 19.41
C MET A 383 5.36 13.45 20.72
N VAL A 384 5.79 12.65 21.70
CA VAL A 384 5.17 12.62 23.04
C VAL A 384 5.30 13.97 23.76
N GLY A 385 6.47 14.60 23.68
CA GLY A 385 6.69 15.92 24.28
C GLY A 385 5.79 17.01 23.69
N LYS A 386 5.44 16.91 22.39
CA LYS A 386 4.62 17.89 21.68
C LYS A 386 3.12 17.63 21.77
N TYR A 387 2.69 16.38 21.57
CA TYR A 387 1.27 16.02 21.44
C TYR A 387 0.72 15.26 22.66
N GLY A 388 1.59 14.84 23.58
CA GLY A 388 1.25 13.99 24.72
C GLY A 388 1.39 12.50 24.41
N PRO A 389 1.04 11.62 25.38
CA PRO A 389 1.16 10.17 25.23
C PRO A 389 0.47 9.64 23.97
N ILE A 390 1.13 8.71 23.29
CA ILE A 390 0.60 8.00 22.11
C ILE A 390 -0.01 6.70 22.59
N SER A 391 -1.29 6.74 22.95
CA SER A 391 -2.00 5.64 23.62
C SER A 391 -2.15 4.37 22.78
N LEU A 392 -2.21 4.49 21.45
CA LEU A 392 -2.36 3.39 20.51
C LEU A 392 -1.21 3.41 19.50
N VAL A 393 -0.47 2.31 19.42
CA VAL A 393 0.60 2.11 18.44
C VAL A 393 0.22 0.92 17.56
N LEU A 394 0.08 1.15 16.26
CA LEU A 394 -0.13 0.09 15.26
C LEU A 394 1.16 -0.07 14.46
N ALA A 395 1.80 -1.22 14.57
CA ALA A 395 3.05 -1.51 13.86
C ALA A 395 3.07 -2.94 13.35
N SER A 396 3.83 -3.14 12.28
CA SER A 396 4.21 -4.46 11.82
C SER A 396 4.99 -5.23 12.90
N GLN A 397 4.92 -6.55 12.87
CA GLN A 397 5.83 -7.41 13.64
C GLN A 397 6.68 -8.29 12.70
N GLN A 398 6.91 -7.81 11.49
CA GLN A 398 7.81 -8.46 10.56
C GLN A 398 9.25 -8.45 11.10
N GLN A 399 9.97 -9.56 10.87
CA GLN A 399 11.38 -9.71 11.21
C GLN A 399 12.15 -10.25 9.99
N LEU A 400 11.82 -9.70 8.82
CA LEU A 400 12.35 -10.13 7.54
C LEU A 400 13.74 -9.54 7.29
N ARG A 401 14.61 -10.40 6.78
CA ARG A 401 15.90 -10.06 6.22
C ARG A 401 16.07 -10.85 4.93
N GLU A 402 16.76 -10.26 3.98
CA GLU A 402 17.00 -10.90 2.69
C GLU A 402 18.41 -10.63 2.18
N ILE A 403 18.86 -11.49 1.26
CA ILE A 403 20.08 -11.23 0.51
C ILE A 403 19.76 -10.09 -0.47
N ARG A 404 20.53 -9.01 -0.44
CA ARG A 404 20.22 -7.76 -1.16
C ARG A 404 19.95 -7.97 -2.64
N THR A 405 20.60 -8.94 -3.29
CA THR A 405 20.37 -9.26 -4.72
C THR A 405 18.94 -9.69 -5.05
N HIS A 406 18.18 -10.19 -4.08
CA HIS A 406 16.80 -10.62 -4.24
C HIS A 406 15.79 -9.53 -3.86
N ALA A 407 16.25 -8.45 -3.22
CA ALA A 407 15.42 -7.30 -2.94
C ALA A 407 15.00 -6.63 -4.25
N ALA A 408 13.78 -6.08 -4.27
CA ALA A 408 13.20 -5.47 -5.46
C ALA A 408 14.17 -4.47 -6.12
N HIS A 409 14.77 -3.59 -5.31
CA HIS A 409 15.62 -2.51 -5.81
C HIS A 409 17.13 -2.81 -5.84
N ALA A 410 17.54 -4.09 -5.78
CA ALA A 410 18.95 -4.48 -5.86
C ALA A 410 19.76 -3.78 -6.97
N PRO A 411 19.24 -3.63 -8.21
CA PRO A 411 19.98 -3.00 -9.30
C PRO A 411 20.33 -1.52 -9.05
N LEU A 412 19.62 -0.85 -8.15
CA LEU A 412 19.85 0.54 -7.77
C LEU A 412 20.84 0.68 -6.60
N SER A 413 21.44 -0.42 -6.14
CA SER A 413 22.40 -0.45 -5.03
C SER A 413 23.80 -0.86 -5.48
N HIS A 414 24.79 -0.56 -4.64
CA HIS A 414 26.20 -0.81 -4.94
C HIS A 414 26.46 -2.31 -5.18
N PRO A 415 27.04 -2.72 -6.32
CA PRO A 415 27.13 -4.13 -6.71
C PRO A 415 27.92 -4.99 -5.74
N GLY A 416 28.97 -4.44 -5.12
CA GLY A 416 29.73 -5.14 -4.08
C GLY A 416 28.94 -5.55 -2.84
N GLN A 417 27.73 -5.01 -2.65
CA GLN A 417 26.86 -5.32 -1.51
C GLN A 417 25.70 -6.26 -1.86
N TRP A 418 25.55 -6.70 -3.11
CA TRP A 418 24.39 -7.51 -3.50
C TRP A 418 24.32 -8.87 -2.78
N LEU A 419 25.44 -9.36 -2.23
CA LEU A 419 25.48 -10.59 -1.42
C LEU A 419 25.44 -10.33 0.09
N ASP A 420 25.33 -9.06 0.52
CA ASP A 420 25.10 -8.70 1.91
C ASP A 420 23.64 -8.99 2.30
N ILE A 421 23.38 -8.99 3.60
CA ILE A 421 22.03 -9.12 4.15
C ILE A 421 21.46 -7.72 4.38
N GLY A 422 20.26 -7.46 3.88
CA GLY A 422 19.48 -6.26 4.13
C GLY A 422 18.28 -6.56 5.03
N GLU A 423 17.89 -5.59 5.86
CA GLU A 423 16.60 -5.60 6.55
C GLU A 423 15.46 -5.27 5.59
N ASN A 424 14.32 -5.94 5.73
CA ASN A 424 13.14 -5.70 4.89
C ASN A 424 11.89 -5.77 5.79
N GLY A 425 11.79 -4.84 6.74
CA GLY A 425 10.83 -4.93 7.83
C GLY A 425 11.39 -5.80 8.95
N TYR A 426 12.43 -5.31 9.64
CA TYR A 426 13.09 -6.01 10.74
C TYR A 426 12.81 -5.37 12.12
N LEU A 427 11.60 -5.61 12.64
CA LEU A 427 11.12 -5.05 13.90
C LEU A 427 11.25 -6.07 15.03
N THR A 428 12.35 -6.01 15.79
CA THR A 428 12.55 -6.91 16.94
C THR A 428 11.57 -6.59 18.08
N ASN A 429 11.30 -7.58 18.94
CA ASN A 429 10.44 -7.38 20.09
C ASN A 429 11.02 -6.35 21.06
N ALA A 430 12.35 -6.29 21.19
CA ALA A 430 13.02 -5.27 22.00
C ALA A 430 12.77 -3.85 21.47
N TYR A 431 12.92 -3.65 20.16
CA TYR A 431 12.64 -2.37 19.51
C TYR A 431 11.18 -1.95 19.70
N LEU A 432 10.22 -2.86 19.45
CA LEU A 432 8.79 -2.57 19.58
C LEU A 432 8.37 -2.28 21.03
N ALA A 433 8.96 -2.96 22.01
CA ALA A 433 8.71 -2.68 23.42
C ALA A 433 9.26 -1.30 23.84
N GLU A 434 10.47 -0.93 23.39
CA GLU A 434 11.05 0.39 23.67
C GLU A 434 10.28 1.51 22.95
N LEU A 435 9.81 1.26 21.72
CA LEU A 435 8.90 2.12 20.99
C LEU A 435 7.63 2.41 21.80
N CYS A 436 6.97 1.36 22.32
CA CYS A 436 5.77 1.49 23.14
C CYS A 436 6.04 2.19 24.47
N THR A 437 7.17 1.92 25.11
CA THR A 437 7.59 2.63 26.34
C THR A 437 7.73 4.13 26.08
N THR A 438 8.50 4.48 25.05
CA THR A 438 8.78 5.88 24.70
C THR A 438 7.51 6.61 24.28
N ALA A 439 6.63 5.92 23.56
CA ALA A 439 5.29 6.40 23.18
C ALA A 439 4.33 6.56 24.37
N CYS A 440 4.63 5.97 25.54
CA CYS A 440 3.69 5.82 26.66
C CYS A 440 2.39 5.10 26.23
N ALA A 441 2.54 4.06 25.41
CA ALA A 441 1.43 3.32 24.81
C ALA A 441 0.65 2.51 25.85
N ARG A 442 -0.65 2.37 25.61
CA ARG A 442 -1.58 1.53 26.40
C ARG A 442 -1.98 0.27 25.64
N LEU A 443 -2.00 0.34 24.32
CA LEU A 443 -2.27 -0.77 23.43
C LEU A 443 -1.29 -0.73 22.25
N PHE A 444 -0.58 -1.83 22.08
CA PHE A 444 0.16 -2.17 20.88
C PHE A 444 -0.69 -3.11 20.03
N VAL A 445 -0.82 -2.79 18.75
CA VAL A 445 -1.50 -3.61 17.75
C VAL A 445 -0.49 -4.07 16.72
N SER A 446 -0.29 -5.39 16.65
CA SER A 446 0.42 -6.04 15.54
C SER A 446 -0.51 -6.11 14.33
N TYR A 447 -0.20 -5.35 13.29
CA TYR A 447 -0.93 -5.30 12.00
C TYR A 447 0.05 -5.39 10.81
N ALA A 448 -0.35 -5.07 9.58
CA ALA A 448 0.50 -5.09 8.37
C ALA A 448 1.12 -6.47 8.05
N THR A 449 0.46 -7.53 8.50
CA THR A 449 0.82 -8.93 8.16
C THR A 449 -0.41 -9.74 7.77
N GLY A 450 -1.43 -9.06 7.22
CA GLY A 450 -2.70 -9.64 6.81
C GLY A 450 -3.83 -9.41 7.82
N GLY A 451 -4.47 -10.47 8.30
CA GLY A 451 -5.55 -10.37 9.28
C GLY A 451 -6.97 -10.25 8.71
N ALA A 452 -7.14 -10.22 7.38
CA ALA A 452 -8.44 -10.40 6.74
C ALA A 452 -8.53 -11.74 6.00
N ASP A 453 -9.62 -12.47 6.21
CA ASP A 453 -9.82 -13.80 5.64
C ASP A 453 -10.09 -13.77 4.12
N TRP A 454 -10.40 -12.59 3.55
CA TRP A 454 -10.59 -12.42 2.11
C TRP A 454 -9.30 -12.22 1.31
N TYR A 455 -8.16 -12.05 1.98
CA TYR A 455 -6.87 -11.92 1.29
C TYR A 455 -6.35 -13.25 0.75
N PRO A 456 -5.46 -13.25 -0.26
CA PRO A 456 -4.82 -14.47 -0.73
C PRO A 456 -3.83 -15.05 0.28
N ASP A 457 -3.73 -16.38 0.36
CA ASP A 457 -2.83 -17.08 1.29
C ASP A 457 -1.40 -17.29 0.75
N HIS A 458 -1.10 -16.84 -0.47
CA HIS A 458 0.16 -17.15 -1.16
C HIS A 458 1.26 -16.08 -1.03
N LEU A 459 0.95 -14.88 -0.52
CA LEU A 459 1.91 -13.77 -0.38
C LEU A 459 2.77 -13.92 0.89
N SER A 460 4.10 -13.73 0.81
CA SER A 460 5.10 -14.04 1.88
C SER A 460 4.89 -13.26 3.17
N PHE A 461 4.33 -12.06 3.08
CA PHE A 461 4.05 -11.17 4.20
C PHE A 461 2.62 -11.32 4.76
N MET A 462 1.84 -12.29 4.25
CA MET A 462 0.46 -12.56 4.67
C MET A 462 0.36 -13.76 5.62
N PHE A 463 0.00 -13.49 6.87
CA PHE A 463 -0.22 -14.51 7.89
C PHE A 463 -1.70 -14.83 8.01
N SER A 464 -2.07 -15.94 7.40
CA SER A 464 -3.45 -16.44 7.37
C SER A 464 -3.60 -17.64 8.30
N ARG A 465 -4.75 -17.69 9.00
CA ARG A 465 -5.14 -18.85 9.81
C ARG A 465 -5.47 -20.08 8.96
N ARG A 466 -5.72 -19.89 7.66
CA ARG A 466 -6.03 -20.98 6.71
C ARG A 466 -4.79 -21.74 6.26
N ASN A 467 -3.60 -21.14 6.36
CA ASN A 467 -2.33 -21.78 6.00
C ASN A 467 -1.25 -21.62 7.09
N PRO A 468 -1.46 -22.19 8.29
CA PRO A 468 -0.55 -22.00 9.42
C PRO A 468 0.82 -22.62 9.21
N ALA A 469 0.94 -23.67 8.38
CA ALA A 469 2.22 -24.33 8.09
C ALA A 469 3.17 -23.40 7.33
N ARG A 470 2.64 -22.58 6.41
CA ARG A 470 3.42 -21.59 5.67
C ARG A 470 3.92 -20.48 6.58
N THR A 471 3.04 -19.93 7.43
CA THR A 471 3.44 -18.94 8.44
C THR A 471 4.53 -19.51 9.33
N ALA A 472 4.35 -20.74 9.84
CA ALA A 472 5.35 -21.39 10.69
C ALA A 472 6.71 -21.57 9.99
N LEU A 473 6.73 -21.88 8.69
CA LEU A 473 7.96 -21.97 7.90
C LEU A 473 8.66 -20.61 7.78
N LEU A 474 7.90 -19.55 7.46
CA LEU A 474 8.42 -18.20 7.25
C LEU A 474 8.93 -17.56 8.54
N THR A 475 8.26 -17.81 9.67
CA THR A 475 8.56 -17.20 10.96
C THR A 475 9.36 -18.11 11.90
N ALA A 476 9.89 -19.24 11.40
CA ALA A 476 10.56 -20.26 12.24
C ALA A 476 11.72 -19.70 13.08
N HIS A 477 12.35 -18.63 12.60
CA HIS A 477 13.50 -17.98 13.25
C HIS A 477 13.20 -16.57 13.75
N TRP A 478 11.93 -16.17 13.76
CA TRP A 478 11.52 -14.88 14.30
C TRP A 478 11.39 -14.95 15.81
N GLU A 479 11.58 -13.81 16.47
CA GLU A 479 11.27 -13.70 17.89
C GLU A 479 9.75 -13.93 18.09
N PRO A 480 9.34 -14.87 18.97
CA PRO A 480 7.92 -15.20 19.15
C PRO A 480 7.10 -14.00 19.65
N ALA A 481 5.87 -13.85 19.14
CA ALA A 481 4.98 -12.76 19.53
C ALA A 481 4.64 -12.74 21.03
N GLU A 482 4.55 -13.91 21.68
CA GLU A 482 4.30 -13.98 23.12
C GLU A 482 5.40 -13.29 23.95
N LYS A 483 6.66 -13.29 23.49
CA LYS A 483 7.73 -12.56 24.18
C LYS A 483 7.54 -11.05 24.13
N LEU A 484 7.05 -10.52 23.01
CA LEU A 484 6.70 -9.10 22.92
C LEU A 484 5.56 -8.76 23.89
N LYS A 485 4.53 -9.60 23.94
CA LYS A 485 3.42 -9.42 24.88
C LYS A 485 3.88 -9.37 26.34
N ASP A 486 4.82 -10.23 26.74
CA ASP A 486 5.40 -10.20 28.09
C ASP A 486 6.18 -8.90 28.35
N LEU A 487 6.99 -8.44 27.39
CA LEU A 487 7.72 -7.17 27.49
C LEU A 487 6.78 -5.98 27.64
N LEU A 488 5.72 -5.91 26.82
CA LEU A 488 4.72 -4.85 26.87
C LEU A 488 3.93 -4.86 28.18
N ALA A 489 3.55 -6.04 28.66
CA ALA A 489 2.80 -6.19 29.91
C ALA A 489 3.57 -5.61 31.11
N SER A 490 4.89 -5.78 31.15
CA SER A 490 5.76 -5.20 32.19
C SER A 490 5.75 -3.66 32.22
N GLN A 491 5.31 -3.04 31.13
CA GLN A 491 5.23 -1.59 30.93
C GLN A 491 3.79 -1.05 31.02
N GLY A 492 2.82 -1.92 31.33
CA GLY A 492 1.41 -1.55 31.35
C GLY A 492 0.79 -1.32 29.96
N CYS A 493 1.45 -1.80 28.90
CA CYS A 493 0.94 -1.81 27.53
C CYS A 493 0.39 -3.19 27.19
N ARG A 494 -0.82 -3.26 26.62
CA ARG A 494 -1.40 -4.54 26.17
C ARG A 494 -0.98 -4.83 24.73
N TYR A 495 -0.82 -6.12 24.43
CA TYR A 495 -0.61 -6.61 23.07
C TYR A 495 -1.94 -7.07 22.47
N HIS A 496 -2.19 -6.73 21.21
CA HIS A 496 -3.28 -7.27 20.39
C HIS A 496 -2.75 -7.63 19.00
N HIS A 497 -3.11 -8.79 18.48
CA HIS A 497 -2.84 -9.15 17.09
C HIS A 497 -4.10 -8.91 16.27
N ALA A 498 -4.01 -8.04 15.27
CA ALA A 498 -5.19 -7.49 14.61
C ALA A 498 -5.94 -8.52 13.77
N HIS A 499 -7.27 -8.45 13.81
CA HIS A 499 -8.19 -9.07 12.86
C HIS A 499 -8.92 -7.98 12.09
N ALA A 500 -9.29 -8.25 10.84
CA ALA A 500 -10.05 -7.30 10.06
C ALA A 500 -11.38 -7.02 10.76
N LEU A 501 -11.75 -5.74 10.75
CA LEU A 501 -12.90 -5.16 11.42
C LEU A 501 -12.82 -5.17 12.96
N ASP A 502 -11.62 -5.24 13.52
CA ASP A 502 -11.38 -4.81 14.90
C ASP A 502 -11.51 -3.29 15.02
N ILE A 503 -12.17 -2.85 16.09
CA ILE A 503 -12.30 -1.46 16.52
C ILE A 503 -11.43 -1.25 17.76
N TYR A 504 -10.57 -0.23 17.71
CA TYR A 504 -9.80 0.26 18.84
C TYR A 504 -10.44 1.56 19.34
N ARG A 505 -11.12 1.48 20.48
CA ARG A 505 -11.95 2.56 21.03
C ARG A 505 -11.32 3.20 22.25
N PRO A 506 -11.02 4.50 22.26
CA PRO A 506 -10.62 5.17 23.48
C PRO A 506 -11.78 5.24 24.49
N THR A 507 -11.44 5.15 25.78
CA THR A 507 -12.39 5.26 26.90
C THR A 507 -12.09 6.51 27.73
N ASP A 508 -13.06 6.99 28.51
CA ASP A 508 -12.91 8.15 29.41
C ASP A 508 -11.76 8.00 30.43
N LYS A 509 -11.31 6.77 30.69
CA LYS A 509 -10.20 6.44 31.61
C LYS A 509 -8.83 6.42 30.93
N GLY A 510 -8.75 6.78 29.64
CA GLY A 510 -7.53 6.76 28.84
C GLY A 510 -7.05 5.35 28.45
N ALA A 511 -7.89 4.32 28.67
CA ALA A 511 -7.64 2.98 28.13
C ALA A 511 -8.23 2.87 26.72
N ILE A 512 -7.71 1.93 25.92
CA ILE A 512 -8.23 1.60 24.59
C ILE A 512 -8.91 0.23 24.66
N GLU A 513 -10.20 0.12 24.39
CA GLU A 513 -10.89 -1.17 24.30
C GLU A 513 -10.82 -1.74 22.88
N VAL A 514 -10.79 -3.07 22.76
CA VAL A 514 -10.83 -3.76 21.47
C VAL A 514 -12.21 -4.38 21.33
N HIS A 515 -12.93 -4.01 20.28
CA HIS A 515 -14.22 -4.58 19.94
C HIS A 515 -14.15 -5.21 18.56
N SER A 516 -14.77 -6.37 18.38
CA SER A 516 -15.04 -6.87 17.02
C SER A 516 -16.35 -6.25 16.53
N THR A 517 -16.43 -5.87 15.26
CA THR A 517 -17.70 -5.48 14.63
C THR A 517 -18.68 -6.66 14.50
N GLY A 518 -18.17 -7.89 14.66
CA GLY A 518 -18.85 -9.11 14.26
C GLY A 518 -19.32 -9.00 12.81
N GLU A 519 -20.54 -9.49 12.56
CA GLU A 519 -21.16 -9.44 11.22
C GLU A 519 -21.62 -8.03 10.81
N SER A 520 -21.63 -7.04 11.71
CA SER A 520 -22.26 -5.73 11.46
C SER A 520 -21.61 -4.98 10.30
N LEU A 521 -20.27 -5.08 10.17
CA LEU A 521 -19.51 -4.48 9.07
C LEU A 521 -18.92 -5.53 8.12
N ALA A 522 -19.40 -6.77 8.18
CA ALA A 522 -19.01 -7.78 7.20
C ALA A 522 -19.43 -7.36 5.78
N PRO A 523 -18.64 -7.64 4.72
CA PRO A 523 -18.92 -7.14 3.37
C PRO A 523 -20.32 -7.45 2.85
N LEU A 524 -20.84 -8.65 3.13
CA LEU A 524 -22.20 -9.04 2.74
C LEU A 524 -23.29 -8.28 3.51
N THR A 525 -23.07 -8.02 4.80
CA THR A 525 -23.98 -7.20 5.62
C THR A 525 -24.01 -5.78 5.09
N LEU A 526 -22.84 -5.19 4.82
CA LEU A 526 -22.72 -3.84 4.26
C LEU A 526 -23.42 -3.71 2.91
N TYR A 527 -23.27 -4.70 2.01
CA TYR A 527 -23.99 -4.71 0.74
C TYR A 527 -25.52 -4.75 0.94
N ARG A 528 -26.00 -5.56 1.88
CA ARG A 528 -27.43 -5.74 2.16
C ARG A 528 -28.12 -4.49 2.68
N VAL A 529 -27.38 -3.57 3.32
CA VAL A 529 -27.91 -2.30 3.85
C VAL A 529 -28.77 -1.57 2.82
N ASP A 530 -28.29 -1.48 1.56
CA ASP A 530 -28.98 -0.75 0.50
C ASP A 530 -29.46 -1.64 -0.66
N HIS A 531 -29.00 -2.89 -0.80
CA HIS A 531 -29.23 -3.70 -1.99
C HIS A 531 -29.91 -5.07 -1.76
N GLY A 532 -30.18 -5.46 -0.51
CA GLY A 532 -30.70 -6.79 -0.18
C GLY A 532 -29.72 -7.93 -0.49
N ASP A 533 -30.23 -9.15 -0.70
CA ASP A 533 -29.38 -10.32 -0.93
C ASP A 533 -28.66 -10.27 -2.30
N PRO A 534 -27.33 -10.55 -2.34
CA PRO A 534 -26.60 -10.66 -3.59
C PRO A 534 -27.23 -11.70 -4.55
N PRO A 535 -27.14 -11.48 -5.87
CA PRO A 535 -27.78 -12.35 -6.86
C PRO A 535 -27.29 -13.80 -6.79
N PHE A 536 -26.03 -14.04 -6.43
CA PHE A 536 -25.43 -15.38 -6.31
C PHE A 536 -25.82 -16.13 -5.03
N MET A 537 -26.42 -15.45 -4.04
CA MET A 537 -26.90 -16.11 -2.82
C MET A 537 -28.32 -16.68 -2.96
N LYS A 538 -29.04 -16.32 -4.03
CA LYS A 538 -30.35 -16.92 -4.32
C LYS A 538 -30.13 -18.38 -4.72
N ALA A 539 -30.52 -19.30 -3.83
CA ALA A 539 -30.42 -20.73 -4.06
C ALA A 539 -30.94 -21.10 -5.45
N ALA A 540 -30.20 -21.97 -6.15
CA ALA A 540 -30.71 -22.66 -7.33
C ALA A 540 -32.13 -23.18 -7.02
N PRO A 541 -33.11 -23.01 -7.93
CA PRO A 541 -34.45 -23.52 -7.68
C PRO A 541 -34.32 -25.01 -7.37
N ARG A 542 -34.85 -25.41 -6.20
CA ARG A 542 -34.97 -26.83 -5.83
C ARG A 542 -35.65 -27.53 -7.00
N ARG A 543 -34.89 -28.35 -7.73
CA ARG A 543 -35.43 -29.26 -8.73
C ARG A 543 -36.12 -30.42 -8.05
#